data_AF-A0A935IKN6-F1
#
_entry.id   AF-A0A935IKN6-F1
#
_cell.length_a   1.000
_cell.length_b   1.000
_cell.length_c   1.000
_cell.angle_alpha   90.00
_cell.angle_beta   90.00
_cell.angle_gamma   90.00
#
_symmetry.space_group_name_H-M   'P 1'
#
loop_
_entity.id
_entity.type
_entity.pdbx_description
1 polymer ?
#
loop_
_entity_poly.entity_id
_entity_poly.type
_entity_poly.pdbx_seq_one_letter_code
_entity_poly.pdbx_strand_id
1 'polypeptide(L)'
;MKYFYSIIFSMISCWLIGQNKIQFEGFTNCQLPSGWNVKPLNGSYVFNIVKNNETIQPDGSCMAQYKQTDRLNTARRKFQLITNPIPVSGSDRYVLLFRLKFLRPNTGSILTISTNNGSATVINQTIFTEYKDLTPITIKLTNASKVTAYTVTFDYDCATNDFGTEIAIDDVFLSIDNDACANPIRLNLDQDCTKGHISTTNAQQANLINCTNDFQGAIWYQYDADFSGILQVNVNSQYNDGLFIYTGPCNALTNVTCSDKDEYGFQGEHEELTVEAGKTYYFRFAKKINHYGFENGFHCISLKKINQFTAKPIHDLCDNRTVLTVNGTCASTSNKNALMENNLPSLNLKSKADVWYSFTAVSTKPHEITTNTDFAEVISVYKGTCGSLLEIQSEDLGNKTIIKDPIPGKEYFVQVSGYFATIEGNICLTVKEQVNTVPANDECPLSSALNLNTTCQEIDFFNNNISTKTFLCCI
;
A
#
# COMPACT_ATOMS: atom_id res chain seq x y z
N MET A 1 22.98 -57.34 -40.06
CA MET A 1 23.45 -56.87 -38.75
C MET A 1 23.80 -55.40 -38.91
N LYS A 2 23.21 -54.53 -38.06
CA LYS A 2 23.13 -53.05 -38.13
C LYS A 2 22.15 -52.51 -39.19
N TYR A 3 21.19 -51.69 -38.74
CA TYR A 3 20.84 -50.32 -39.18
C TYR A 3 19.50 -49.94 -38.52
N PHE A 4 19.56 -49.24 -37.37
CA PHE A 4 19.25 -47.81 -37.17
C PHE A 4 17.76 -47.55 -36.81
N TYR A 5 17.49 -47.41 -35.51
CA TYR A 5 16.25 -46.85 -34.97
C TYR A 5 16.27 -45.33 -35.17
N SER A 6 15.29 -44.80 -35.91
CA SER A 6 15.07 -43.36 -36.06
C SER A 6 14.25 -42.87 -34.87
N ILE A 7 14.92 -42.27 -33.88
CA ILE A 7 14.28 -41.54 -32.78
C ILE A 7 13.91 -40.15 -33.31
N ILE A 8 12.61 -39.89 -33.45
CA ILE A 8 12.09 -38.55 -33.75
C ILE A 8 12.21 -37.72 -32.46
N PHE A 9 13.29 -36.96 -32.36
CA PHE A 9 13.39 -35.84 -31.43
C PHE A 9 12.45 -34.73 -31.92
N SER A 10 11.27 -34.62 -31.30
CA SER A 10 10.45 -33.43 -31.36
C SER A 10 11.25 -32.30 -30.69
N MET A 11 11.92 -31.47 -31.49
CA MET A 11 12.46 -30.20 -31.02
C MET A 11 11.29 -29.30 -30.64
N ILE A 12 10.91 -29.33 -29.36
CA ILE A 12 10.19 -28.23 -28.72
C ILE A 12 11.19 -27.08 -28.74
N SER A 13 11.11 -26.24 -29.78
CA SER A 13 11.77 -24.96 -29.79
C SER A 13 11.19 -24.15 -28.63
N CYS A 14 11.90 -24.14 -27.52
CA CYS A 14 11.67 -23.20 -26.44
C CYS A 14 11.92 -21.81 -27.03
N TRP A 15 10.86 -21.16 -27.51
CA TRP A 15 10.86 -19.73 -27.68
C TRP A 15 10.97 -19.15 -26.28
N LEU A 16 12.20 -18.91 -25.82
CA LEU A 16 12.47 -17.87 -24.85
C LEU A 16 12.12 -16.55 -25.53
N ILE A 17 10.82 -16.24 -25.58
CA ILE A 17 10.35 -14.89 -25.86
C ILE A 17 10.99 -14.06 -24.75
N GLY A 18 11.91 -13.18 -25.14
CA GLY A 18 12.59 -12.28 -24.21
C GLY A 18 11.53 -11.59 -23.36
N GLN A 19 11.56 -11.85 -22.05
CA GLN A 19 10.68 -11.16 -21.11
C GLN A 19 10.83 -9.66 -21.36
N ASN A 20 9.71 -8.94 -21.41
CA ASN A 20 9.68 -7.49 -21.50
C ASN A 20 10.44 -6.93 -20.30
N LYS A 21 11.72 -6.57 -20.47
CA LYS A 21 12.55 -6.05 -19.39
C LYS A 21 12.12 -4.63 -19.08
N ILE A 22 11.25 -4.52 -18.09
CA ILE A 22 11.00 -3.28 -17.37
C ILE A 22 12.29 -2.92 -16.65
N GLN A 23 12.84 -1.73 -16.90
CA GLN A 23 14.04 -1.26 -16.20
C GLN A 23 13.67 -0.12 -15.26
N PHE A 24 13.91 -0.36 -13.97
CA PHE A 24 13.75 0.60 -12.89
C PHE A 24 15.12 0.95 -12.33
N GLU A 25 15.38 2.23 -12.13
CA GLU A 25 16.57 2.76 -11.47
C GLU A 25 16.17 3.81 -10.43
N GLY A 26 16.34 3.46 -9.16
CA GLY A 26 16.09 4.35 -8.00
C GLY A 26 17.37 4.70 -7.24
N PHE A 27 18.54 4.60 -7.90
CA PHE A 27 19.86 4.96 -7.37
C PHE A 27 20.21 4.39 -5.98
N THR A 28 19.71 3.20 -5.63
CA THR A 28 19.69 2.66 -4.26
C THR A 28 21.06 2.59 -3.55
N ASN A 29 22.16 2.50 -4.31
CA ASN A 29 23.52 2.42 -3.76
C ASN A 29 24.24 3.78 -3.67
N CYS A 30 23.56 4.90 -3.93
CA CYS A 30 24.14 6.24 -3.91
C CYS A 30 25.36 6.42 -4.83
N GLN A 31 25.33 5.72 -5.95
CA GLN A 31 26.34 5.74 -6.99
C GLN A 31 25.68 5.89 -8.35
N LEU A 32 26.41 6.46 -9.31
CA LEU A 32 25.93 6.53 -10.68
C LEU A 32 25.77 5.09 -11.21
N PRO A 33 24.59 4.72 -11.75
CA PRO A 33 24.35 3.37 -12.24
C PRO A 33 25.34 2.98 -13.32
N SER A 34 25.71 1.70 -13.38
CA SER A 34 26.68 1.21 -14.36
C SER A 34 26.25 1.54 -15.80
N GLY A 35 27.16 2.12 -16.58
CA GLY A 35 26.94 2.54 -17.97
C GLY A 35 26.19 3.87 -18.13
N TRP A 36 25.66 4.46 -17.06
CA TRP A 36 25.14 5.83 -17.10
C TRP A 36 26.29 6.82 -17.11
N ASN A 37 26.04 8.00 -17.67
CA ASN A 37 27.04 9.04 -17.83
C ASN A 37 26.48 10.39 -17.37
N VAL A 38 27.31 11.13 -16.63
CA VAL A 38 27.11 12.56 -16.40
C VAL A 38 28.11 13.33 -17.26
N LYS A 39 27.61 14.25 -18.08
CA LYS A 39 28.44 14.91 -19.10
C LYS A 39 28.38 16.43 -18.93
N PRO A 40 29.46 17.07 -18.46
CA PRO A 40 29.57 18.52 -18.50
C PRO A 40 29.77 18.96 -19.96
N LEU A 41 28.91 19.86 -20.45
CA LEU A 41 29.01 20.42 -21.80
C LEU A 41 29.47 21.88 -21.79
N ASN A 42 29.21 22.62 -20.70
CA ASN A 42 29.77 23.94 -20.45
C ASN A 42 30.06 24.12 -18.95
N GLY A 43 31.34 24.33 -18.61
CA GLY A 43 31.82 24.35 -17.22
C GLY A 43 32.07 22.94 -16.67
N SER A 44 32.12 22.81 -15.34
CA SER A 44 32.34 21.54 -14.63
C SER A 44 31.09 21.00 -13.93
N TYR A 45 29.93 21.62 -14.16
CA TYR A 45 28.67 21.26 -13.52
C TYR A 45 28.12 19.95 -14.05
N VAL A 46 27.58 19.12 -13.16
CA VAL A 46 26.99 17.81 -13.45
C VAL A 46 25.88 17.52 -12.44
N PHE A 47 25.06 16.51 -12.75
CA PHE A 47 24.25 15.84 -11.73
C PHE A 47 25.17 15.02 -10.81
N ASN A 48 24.95 15.13 -9.50
CA ASN A 48 25.62 14.32 -8.48
C ASN A 48 24.61 13.32 -7.92
N ILE A 49 25.06 12.10 -7.60
CA ILE A 49 24.19 11.15 -6.89
C ILE A 49 24.29 11.43 -5.40
N VAL A 50 23.16 11.77 -4.78
CA VAL A 50 23.08 12.20 -3.38
C VAL A 50 21.94 11.52 -2.66
N LYS A 51 22.02 11.41 -1.32
CA LYS A 51 20.97 10.82 -0.50
C LYS A 51 19.65 11.57 -0.68
N ASN A 52 18.57 10.83 -0.91
CA ASN A 52 17.23 11.39 -0.94
C ASN A 52 16.80 11.71 0.51
N ASN A 53 16.74 13.00 0.84
CA ASN A 53 16.33 13.52 2.14
C ASN A 53 14.99 14.28 2.05
N GLU A 54 14.23 14.09 0.97
CA GLU A 54 12.93 14.74 0.82
C GLU A 54 11.92 14.16 1.84
N THR A 55 11.17 15.03 2.50
CA THR A 55 10.31 14.68 3.65
C THR A 55 9.06 13.87 3.28
N ILE A 56 8.67 13.85 2.00
CA ILE A 56 7.36 13.31 1.56
C ILE A 56 7.51 11.93 0.90
N GLN A 57 8.70 11.55 0.43
CA GLN A 57 8.92 10.30 -0.33
C GLN A 57 10.32 9.70 -0.05
N PRO A 58 10.69 9.40 1.20
CA PRO A 58 11.88 8.62 1.45
C PRO A 58 11.56 7.15 1.14
N ASP A 59 11.74 6.73 -0.11
CA ASP A 59 11.97 5.30 -0.38
C ASP A 59 13.30 4.81 0.25
N GLY A 60 14.08 5.74 0.83
CA GLY A 60 15.33 5.54 1.53
C GLY A 60 16.54 5.50 0.60
N SER A 61 16.35 5.79 -0.69
CA SER A 61 17.35 5.66 -1.72
C SER A 61 18.12 6.98 -1.97
N CYS A 62 18.66 7.12 -3.17
CA CYS A 62 19.48 8.25 -3.59
C CYS A 62 18.85 8.85 -4.86
N MET A 63 19.30 10.03 -5.29
CA MET A 63 18.76 10.71 -6.46
C MET A 63 19.86 11.43 -7.24
N ALA A 64 19.64 11.67 -8.53
CA ALA A 64 20.51 12.51 -9.33
C ALA A 64 20.13 13.98 -9.12
N GLN A 65 21.00 14.74 -8.45
CA GLN A 65 20.73 16.12 -8.07
C GLN A 65 21.75 17.12 -8.64
N TYR A 66 21.23 18.27 -9.07
CA TYR A 66 21.98 19.49 -9.26
C TYR A 66 21.40 20.60 -8.38
N LYS A 67 22.27 21.39 -7.74
CA LYS A 67 21.87 22.55 -6.93
C LYS A 67 22.81 23.71 -7.16
N GLN A 68 22.27 24.86 -7.54
CA GLN A 68 23.03 26.11 -7.59
C GLN A 68 22.90 26.88 -6.28
N THR A 69 24.03 27.13 -5.63
CA THR A 69 24.10 27.92 -4.39
C THR A 69 24.90 29.21 -4.53
N ASP A 70 25.66 29.40 -5.61
CA ASP A 70 26.46 30.61 -5.81
C ASP A 70 25.66 31.69 -6.52
N ARG A 71 25.29 32.74 -5.78
CA ARG A 71 24.53 33.87 -6.29
C ARG A 71 25.31 34.71 -7.30
N LEU A 72 26.64 34.73 -7.22
CA LEU A 72 27.47 35.60 -8.05
C LEU A 72 27.86 34.94 -9.37
N ASN A 73 27.61 33.64 -9.53
CA ASN A 73 28.03 32.89 -10.70
C ASN A 73 27.05 32.99 -11.87
N THR A 74 27.36 33.85 -12.82
CA THR A 74 26.54 34.09 -14.02
C THR A 74 26.93 33.22 -15.22
N ALA A 75 27.88 32.29 -15.07
CA ALA A 75 28.33 31.46 -16.19
C ALA A 75 27.19 30.58 -16.74
N ARG A 76 27.14 30.37 -18.05
CA ARG A 76 26.20 29.42 -18.65
C ARG A 76 26.45 28.03 -18.06
N ARG A 77 25.39 27.29 -17.78
CA ARG A 77 25.48 25.89 -17.36
C ARG A 77 24.87 25.03 -18.44
N LYS A 78 25.61 24.01 -18.85
CA LYS A 78 25.08 22.99 -19.74
C LYS A 78 25.66 21.64 -19.36
N PHE A 79 24.81 20.68 -19.03
CA PHE A 79 25.22 19.34 -18.67
C PHE A 79 24.09 18.35 -18.86
N GLN A 80 24.45 17.06 -18.89
CA GLN A 80 23.52 15.97 -19.17
C GLN A 80 23.66 14.85 -18.15
N LEU A 81 22.55 14.20 -17.84
CA LEU A 81 22.50 12.84 -17.32
C LEU A 81 21.99 11.93 -18.44
N ILE A 82 22.75 10.87 -18.74
CA ILE A 82 22.48 9.98 -19.87
C ILE A 82 22.44 8.55 -19.35
N THR A 83 21.36 7.83 -19.66
CA THR A 83 21.23 6.43 -19.27
C THR A 83 22.10 5.53 -20.14
N ASN A 84 22.46 4.35 -19.63
CA ASN A 84 22.86 3.25 -20.50
C ASN A 84 21.69 2.92 -21.47
N PRO A 85 21.90 2.38 -22.69
CA PRO A 85 20.81 1.91 -23.53
C PRO A 85 19.95 0.89 -22.77
N ILE A 86 18.69 1.23 -22.56
CA ILE A 86 17.67 0.43 -21.89
C ILE A 86 17.05 -0.50 -22.94
N PRO A 87 17.25 -1.83 -22.86
CA PRO A 87 16.72 -2.76 -23.85
C PRO A 87 15.19 -2.72 -23.90
N VAL A 88 14.64 -2.79 -25.10
CA VAL A 88 13.20 -2.89 -25.34
C VAL A 88 12.87 -4.00 -26.34
N SER A 89 11.68 -4.56 -26.22
CA SER A 89 11.23 -5.80 -26.85
C SER A 89 10.39 -5.60 -28.12
N GLY A 90 10.54 -4.47 -28.81
CA GLY A 90 9.87 -4.22 -30.11
C GLY A 90 8.39 -3.85 -30.02
N SER A 91 7.88 -3.46 -28.84
CA SER A 91 6.59 -2.74 -28.75
C SER A 91 6.71 -1.38 -29.44
N ASP A 92 5.62 -0.85 -29.96
CA ASP A 92 5.53 0.52 -30.50
C ASP A 92 5.16 1.56 -29.42
N ARG A 93 4.86 1.10 -28.21
CA ARG A 93 4.34 1.91 -27.10
C ARG A 93 5.12 1.66 -25.83
N TYR A 94 5.86 2.67 -25.43
CA TYR A 94 6.58 2.71 -24.17
C TYR A 94 6.19 3.95 -23.38
N VAL A 95 6.35 3.89 -22.08
CA VAL A 95 6.18 5.01 -21.18
C VAL A 95 7.46 5.16 -20.37
N LEU A 96 8.06 6.35 -20.45
CA LEU A 96 9.14 6.77 -19.58
C LEU A 96 8.52 7.49 -18.39
N LEU A 97 8.85 7.02 -17.20
CA LEU A 97 8.46 7.60 -15.93
C LEU A 97 9.70 7.94 -15.11
N PHE A 98 9.62 9.02 -14.35
CA PHE A 98 10.63 9.45 -13.39
C PHE A 98 10.01 10.47 -12.45
N ARG A 99 10.60 10.68 -11.28
CA ARG A 99 10.25 11.81 -10.41
C ARG A 99 11.15 12.99 -10.71
N LEU A 100 10.57 14.18 -10.70
CA LEU A 100 11.28 15.43 -10.94
C LEU A 100 10.96 16.44 -9.86
N LYS A 101 12.01 16.99 -9.26
CA LYS A 101 12.01 18.30 -8.62
C LYS A 101 12.71 19.26 -9.56
N PHE A 102 12.09 20.39 -9.84
CA PHE A 102 12.70 21.48 -10.61
C PHE A 102 12.31 22.79 -9.94
N LEU A 103 13.06 23.14 -8.91
CA LEU A 103 12.78 24.26 -8.02
C LEU A 103 13.39 25.55 -8.59
N ARG A 104 12.62 26.64 -8.57
CA ARG A 104 13.04 27.99 -9.00
C ARG A 104 13.69 28.08 -10.41
N PRO A 105 13.15 27.42 -11.45
CA PRO A 105 13.62 27.68 -12.81
C PRO A 105 13.43 29.16 -13.16
N ASN A 106 14.44 29.76 -13.78
CA ASN A 106 14.33 31.11 -14.33
C ASN A 106 14.02 31.08 -15.84
N THR A 107 13.86 32.25 -16.46
CA THR A 107 13.54 32.37 -17.89
C THR A 107 14.57 31.75 -18.84
N GLY A 108 15.82 31.56 -18.39
CA GLY A 108 16.87 30.90 -19.15
C GLY A 108 17.04 29.42 -18.84
N SER A 109 16.32 28.86 -17.87
CA SER A 109 16.47 27.48 -17.38
C SER A 109 15.62 26.52 -18.19
N ILE A 110 16.27 25.58 -18.87
CA ILE A 110 15.61 24.63 -19.77
C ILE A 110 16.04 23.22 -19.39
N LEU A 111 15.09 22.37 -19.00
CA LEU A 111 15.31 20.94 -18.84
C LEU A 111 14.63 20.18 -19.99
N THR A 112 15.42 19.52 -20.82
CA THR A 112 14.93 18.76 -21.98
C THR A 112 15.12 17.27 -21.75
N ILE A 113 14.04 16.51 -21.93
CA ILE A 113 14.05 15.05 -21.88
C ILE A 113 13.95 14.54 -23.30
N SER A 114 14.98 13.81 -23.72
CA SER A 114 15.06 13.23 -25.05
C SER A 114 15.38 11.74 -24.98
N THR A 115 14.98 11.01 -26.00
CA THR A 115 15.31 9.60 -26.16
C THR A 115 16.02 9.39 -27.49
N ASN A 116 17.07 8.57 -27.47
CA ASN A 116 17.73 8.09 -28.68
C ASN A 116 17.46 6.59 -28.83
N ASN A 117 17.01 6.18 -30.02
CA ASN A 117 16.65 4.79 -30.34
C ASN A 117 17.71 4.05 -31.19
N GLY A 118 18.93 4.59 -31.26
CA GLY A 118 20.02 4.13 -32.12
C GLY A 118 20.04 4.75 -33.52
N SER A 119 18.90 5.27 -34.01
CA SER A 119 18.80 5.88 -35.35
C SER A 119 18.56 7.40 -35.30
N ALA A 120 17.80 7.87 -34.31
CA ALA A 120 17.48 9.27 -34.14
C ALA A 120 17.32 9.64 -32.66
N THR A 121 17.59 10.91 -32.35
CA THR A 121 17.21 11.52 -31.07
C THR A 121 15.88 12.23 -31.24
N VAL A 122 14.93 11.93 -30.35
CA VAL A 122 13.61 12.56 -30.28
C VAL A 122 13.54 13.38 -29.00
N ILE A 123 13.19 14.67 -29.11
CA ILE A 123 12.86 15.49 -27.94
C ILE A 123 11.43 15.12 -27.55
N ASN A 124 11.27 14.52 -26.37
CA ASN A 124 9.96 14.08 -25.92
C ASN A 124 9.26 15.16 -25.07
N GLN A 125 10.03 15.90 -24.27
CA GLN A 125 9.49 16.95 -23.43
C GLN A 125 10.54 18.03 -23.16
N THR A 126 10.09 19.27 -23.09
CA THR A 126 10.87 20.40 -22.57
C THR A 126 10.10 21.01 -21.42
N ILE A 127 10.77 21.15 -20.28
CA ILE A 127 10.18 21.57 -19.01
C ILE A 127 10.75 22.93 -18.63
N PHE A 128 9.84 23.86 -18.34
CA PHE A 128 10.12 25.21 -17.84
C PHE A 128 9.36 25.53 -16.55
N THR A 129 8.44 24.63 -16.15
CA THR A 129 7.56 24.79 -14.99
C THR A 129 8.25 24.34 -13.71
N GLU A 130 7.96 25.05 -12.62
CA GLU A 130 8.45 24.69 -11.30
C GLU A 130 7.75 23.43 -10.78
N TYR A 131 8.54 22.47 -10.29
CA TYR A 131 8.09 21.34 -9.48
C TYR A 131 8.81 21.41 -8.13
N LYS A 132 8.08 21.80 -7.09
CA LYS A 132 8.67 22.08 -5.76
C LYS A 132 9.13 20.82 -5.04
N ASP A 133 8.41 19.72 -5.25
CA ASP A 133 8.67 18.40 -4.67
C ASP A 133 8.94 17.38 -5.79
N LEU A 134 9.47 16.20 -5.42
CA LEU A 134 9.68 15.08 -6.34
C LEU A 134 8.34 14.58 -6.91
N THR A 135 7.97 15.15 -8.05
CA THR A 135 6.68 14.94 -8.71
C THR A 135 6.81 13.88 -9.81
N PRO A 136 5.93 12.87 -9.89
CA PRO A 136 5.95 11.91 -10.99
C PRO A 136 5.70 12.59 -12.34
N ILE A 137 6.60 12.35 -13.29
CA ILE A 137 6.51 12.76 -14.70
C ILE A 137 6.30 11.51 -15.55
N THR A 138 5.44 11.61 -16.56
CA THR A 138 5.09 10.50 -17.45
C THR A 138 5.15 10.97 -18.88
N ILE A 139 5.93 10.27 -19.70
CA ILE A 139 6.13 10.58 -21.12
C ILE A 139 5.80 9.34 -21.93
N LYS A 140 4.73 9.40 -22.74
CA LYS A 140 4.42 8.36 -23.72
C LYS A 140 5.38 8.47 -24.90
N LEU A 141 6.13 7.42 -25.17
CA LEU A 141 7.03 7.28 -26.30
C LEU A 141 6.27 6.58 -27.43
N THR A 142 5.97 7.32 -28.50
CA THR A 142 5.36 6.77 -29.71
C THR A 142 6.47 6.41 -30.68
N ASN A 143 6.61 5.14 -31.06
CA ASN A 143 7.71 4.73 -31.92
C ASN A 143 7.32 3.84 -33.10
N ALA A 144 8.18 3.85 -34.11
CA ALA A 144 8.15 2.89 -35.21
C ALA A 144 8.57 1.50 -34.70
N SER A 145 7.94 0.44 -35.23
CA SER A 145 7.91 -0.94 -34.72
C SER A 145 9.25 -1.73 -34.74
N LYS A 146 10.41 -1.10 -34.54
CA LYS A 146 11.75 -1.74 -34.67
C LYS A 146 12.81 -1.28 -33.67
N VAL A 147 12.43 -0.57 -32.60
CA VAL A 147 13.41 -0.10 -31.61
C VAL A 147 13.80 -1.24 -30.67
N THR A 148 15.11 -1.41 -30.46
CA THR A 148 15.69 -2.47 -29.61
C THR A 148 16.23 -1.94 -28.28
N ALA A 149 16.50 -0.64 -28.18
CA ALA A 149 16.89 0.02 -26.93
C ALA A 149 16.61 1.53 -26.99
N TYR A 150 16.43 2.15 -25.82
CA TYR A 150 16.43 3.61 -25.67
C TYR A 150 17.55 4.08 -24.77
N THR A 151 18.25 5.12 -25.19
CA THR A 151 19.04 5.96 -24.30
C THR A 151 18.21 7.19 -23.95
N VAL A 152 17.95 7.41 -22.66
CA VAL A 152 17.27 8.61 -22.16
C VAL A 152 18.32 9.65 -21.79
N THR A 153 18.10 10.90 -22.18
CA THR A 153 18.96 12.03 -21.83
C THR A 153 18.14 13.12 -21.16
N PHE A 154 18.56 13.50 -19.96
CA PHE A 154 18.11 14.68 -19.24
C PHE A 154 19.16 15.78 -19.47
N ASP A 155 18.84 16.74 -20.33
CA ASP A 155 19.71 17.86 -20.73
C ASP A 155 19.26 19.12 -20.02
N TYR A 156 20.13 19.69 -19.18
CA TYR A 156 19.90 20.99 -18.58
C TYR A 156 20.79 22.04 -19.25
N ASP A 157 20.17 23.13 -19.69
CA ASP A 157 20.83 24.30 -20.25
C ASP A 157 20.27 25.55 -19.58
N CYS A 158 21.15 26.36 -19.00
CA CYS A 158 20.80 27.67 -18.47
C CYS A 158 21.78 28.73 -18.94
N ALA A 159 21.29 29.63 -19.80
CA ALA A 159 22.08 30.70 -20.39
C ALA A 159 22.28 31.91 -19.44
N THR A 160 21.58 31.94 -18.31
CA THR A 160 21.58 33.03 -17.32
C THR A 160 21.91 32.49 -15.92
N ASN A 161 22.12 33.37 -14.94
CA ASN A 161 22.34 32.98 -13.54
C ASN A 161 21.17 32.18 -12.96
N ASP A 162 21.39 30.91 -12.60
CA ASP A 162 20.38 29.99 -12.07
C ASP A 162 20.43 29.83 -10.54
N PHE A 163 20.94 30.84 -9.83
CA PHE A 163 20.99 30.85 -8.37
C PHE A 163 19.69 30.38 -7.70
N GLY A 164 19.82 29.38 -6.83
CA GLY A 164 18.70 28.79 -6.10
C GLY A 164 17.94 27.72 -6.88
N THR A 165 18.32 27.45 -8.13
CA THR A 165 17.76 26.34 -8.91
C THR A 165 18.22 25.01 -8.32
N GLU A 166 17.28 24.09 -8.16
CA GLU A 166 17.55 22.71 -7.77
C GLU A 166 16.82 21.78 -8.73
N ILE A 167 17.53 20.80 -9.26
CA ILE A 167 16.98 19.75 -10.12
C ILE A 167 17.27 18.44 -9.41
N ALA A 168 16.24 17.64 -9.16
CA ALA A 168 16.42 16.27 -8.69
C ALA A 168 15.62 15.32 -9.56
N ILE A 169 16.26 14.24 -10.01
CA ILE A 169 15.66 13.18 -10.79
C ILE A 169 15.81 11.88 -10.01
N ASP A 170 14.70 11.16 -9.86
CA ASP A 170 14.67 9.89 -9.15
C ASP A 170 13.73 8.89 -9.85
N ASP A 171 13.81 7.62 -9.46
CA ASP A 171 12.91 6.54 -9.92
C ASP A 171 12.73 6.46 -11.44
N VAL A 172 13.83 6.47 -12.20
CA VAL A 172 13.76 6.39 -13.67
C VAL A 172 13.32 5.00 -14.10
N PHE A 173 12.19 4.96 -14.79
CA PHE A 173 11.48 3.74 -15.13
C PHE A 173 11.03 3.76 -16.59
N LEU A 174 11.39 2.70 -17.33
CA LEU A 174 10.89 2.49 -18.68
C LEU A 174 10.09 1.19 -18.73
N SER A 175 8.83 1.29 -19.15
CA SER A 175 7.93 0.15 -19.32
C SER A 175 7.10 0.27 -20.58
N ILE A 176 6.47 -0.82 -20.97
CA ILE A 176 5.43 -0.84 -22.00
C ILE A 176 4.19 -0.13 -21.47
N ASP A 177 3.48 0.59 -22.34
CA ASP A 177 2.17 1.18 -22.01
C ASP A 177 1.13 0.07 -21.84
N ASN A 178 0.53 -0.01 -20.66
CA ASN A 178 -0.45 -1.04 -20.30
C ASN A 178 -1.76 -0.47 -19.74
N ASP A 179 -2.13 0.74 -20.17
CA ASP A 179 -3.34 1.44 -19.72
C ASP A 179 -4.68 0.86 -20.24
N ALA A 180 -4.65 -0.21 -21.04
CA ALA A 180 -5.83 -0.88 -21.59
C ALA A 180 -5.70 -2.41 -21.57
N CYS A 181 -6.82 -3.11 -21.41
CA CYS A 181 -6.84 -4.59 -21.43
C CYS A 181 -6.40 -5.20 -22.75
N ALA A 182 -6.34 -4.41 -23.84
CA ALA A 182 -5.80 -4.85 -25.12
C ALA A 182 -4.27 -4.94 -25.12
N ASN A 183 -3.62 -4.31 -24.13
CA ASN A 183 -2.17 -4.14 -24.04
C ASN A 183 -1.64 -4.54 -22.66
N PRO A 184 -2.04 -5.69 -22.11
CA PRO A 184 -1.61 -6.07 -20.76
C PRO A 184 -0.13 -6.46 -20.75
N ILE A 185 0.52 -6.23 -19.61
CA ILE A 185 1.83 -6.85 -19.35
C ILE A 185 1.60 -8.31 -18.94
N ARG A 186 2.25 -9.25 -19.63
CA ARG A 186 2.16 -10.68 -19.29
C ARG A 186 2.97 -11.00 -18.04
N LEU A 187 2.31 -11.61 -17.07
CA LEU A 187 2.91 -12.15 -15.86
C LEU A 187 3.25 -13.63 -16.05
N ASN A 188 4.26 -14.07 -15.34
CA ASN A 188 4.69 -15.47 -15.29
C ASN A 188 4.51 -15.99 -13.87
N LEU A 189 4.11 -17.26 -13.76
CA LEU A 189 3.92 -17.94 -12.49
C LEU A 189 5.25 -18.15 -11.75
N ASP A 190 5.23 -17.98 -10.43
CA ASP A 190 6.36 -18.23 -9.52
C ASP A 190 7.65 -17.48 -9.92
N GLN A 191 7.50 -16.29 -10.49
CA GLN A 191 8.60 -15.37 -10.81
C GLN A 191 8.63 -14.18 -9.86
N ASP A 192 9.76 -13.48 -9.86
CA ASP A 192 9.88 -12.18 -9.19
C ASP A 192 8.77 -11.23 -9.65
N CYS A 193 8.36 -10.34 -8.75
CA CYS A 193 7.28 -9.42 -9.02
C CYS A 193 7.62 -8.48 -10.20
N THR A 194 6.62 -8.23 -11.04
CA THR A 194 6.71 -7.29 -12.15
C THR A 194 6.41 -5.90 -11.63
N LYS A 195 7.41 -5.02 -11.63
CA LYS A 195 7.26 -3.61 -11.26
C LYS A 195 6.35 -2.86 -12.24
N GLY A 196 5.55 -1.94 -11.73
CA GLY A 196 4.72 -1.04 -12.52
C GLY A 196 4.53 0.30 -11.82
N HIS A 197 3.78 1.18 -12.48
CA HIS A 197 3.39 2.47 -11.94
C HIS A 197 2.01 2.89 -12.46
N ILE A 198 1.27 3.69 -11.68
CA ILE A 198 0.05 4.36 -12.13
C ILE A 198 0.22 5.89 -12.12
N SER A 199 -0.05 6.54 -13.27
CA SER A 199 0.13 8.00 -13.45
C SER A 199 -1.21 8.75 -13.40
N THR A 200 -1.14 10.08 -13.24
CA THR A 200 -2.27 11.01 -13.30
C THR A 200 -2.94 11.12 -14.67
N THR A 201 -2.30 10.60 -15.73
CA THR A 201 -2.80 10.67 -17.11
C THR A 201 -3.61 9.45 -17.55
N ASN A 202 -3.72 8.41 -16.73
CA ASN A 202 -4.56 7.25 -17.04
C ASN A 202 -6.03 7.67 -16.95
N ALA A 203 -6.71 7.73 -18.10
CA ALA A 203 -8.09 8.19 -18.20
C ALA A 203 -9.03 7.40 -17.26
N GLN A 204 -10.08 8.06 -16.78
CA GLN A 204 -11.22 7.38 -16.17
C GLN A 204 -11.73 6.29 -17.12
N GLN A 205 -11.54 5.02 -16.74
CA GLN A 205 -12.31 3.94 -17.36
C GLN A 205 -13.58 3.78 -16.52
N ALA A 206 -14.72 3.98 -17.17
CA ALA A 206 -16.03 3.87 -16.56
C ALA A 206 -16.20 2.51 -15.87
N ASN A 207 -16.83 2.57 -14.70
CA ASN A 207 -17.10 1.49 -13.75
C ASN A 207 -17.38 0.11 -14.38
N LEU A 208 -16.37 -0.76 -14.28
CA LEU A 208 -16.58 -2.21 -14.29
C LEU A 208 -16.78 -2.67 -12.83
N ILE A 209 -18.04 -2.70 -12.44
CA ILE A 209 -18.76 -3.39 -11.33
C ILE A 209 -18.00 -3.98 -10.10
N ASN A 210 -18.57 -3.65 -8.93
CA ASN A 210 -18.62 -4.24 -7.57
C ASN A 210 -17.33 -4.65 -6.82
N CYS A 211 -16.50 -3.68 -6.44
CA CYS A 211 -15.80 -3.63 -5.14
C CYS A 211 -15.52 -2.16 -4.75
N THR A 212 -16.52 -1.43 -4.24
CA THR A 212 -16.43 0.01 -3.84
C THR A 212 -16.42 1.04 -4.99
N ASN A 213 -16.67 2.30 -4.62
CA ASN A 213 -16.71 3.46 -5.51
C ASN A 213 -15.42 4.28 -5.29
N ASP A 214 -15.02 5.09 -6.28
CA ASP A 214 -13.90 6.06 -6.25
C ASP A 214 -12.51 5.57 -6.70
N PHE A 215 -12.46 4.64 -7.67
CA PHE A 215 -11.21 4.29 -8.38
C PHE A 215 -11.04 5.07 -9.70
N GLN A 216 -9.81 5.51 -9.98
CA GLN A 216 -9.39 6.14 -11.24
C GLN A 216 -8.17 5.45 -11.84
N GLY A 217 -7.97 5.69 -13.14
CA GLY A 217 -6.93 5.04 -13.91
C GLY A 217 -7.17 3.54 -14.08
N ALA A 218 -6.40 2.96 -14.97
CA ALA A 218 -6.33 1.52 -15.13
C ALA A 218 -4.95 1.18 -15.68
N ILE A 219 -4.32 0.16 -15.14
CA ILE A 219 -3.21 -0.54 -15.75
C ILE A 219 -3.51 -2.03 -15.72
N TRP A 220 -3.06 -2.73 -16.75
CA TRP A 220 -3.50 -4.09 -17.02
C TRP A 220 -2.33 -5.05 -17.09
N TYR A 221 -2.53 -6.19 -16.44
CA TYR A 221 -1.66 -7.36 -16.51
C TYR A 221 -2.48 -8.56 -16.97
N GLN A 222 -1.82 -9.56 -17.55
CA GLN A 222 -2.48 -10.80 -17.95
C GLN A 222 -1.68 -12.02 -17.52
N TYR A 223 -2.39 -13.12 -17.30
CA TYR A 223 -1.81 -14.44 -17.10
C TYR A 223 -2.63 -15.46 -17.88
N ASP A 224 -1.95 -16.25 -18.71
CA ASP A 224 -2.55 -17.42 -19.33
C ASP A 224 -2.29 -18.61 -18.41
N ALA A 225 -3.35 -19.10 -17.77
CA ALA A 225 -3.25 -20.16 -16.79
C ALA A 225 -2.77 -21.47 -17.45
N ASP A 226 -1.65 -21.98 -16.97
CA ASP A 226 -1.06 -23.26 -17.38
C ASP A 226 -1.42 -24.41 -16.41
N PHE A 227 -2.17 -24.11 -15.35
CA PHE A 227 -2.68 -25.10 -14.39
C PHE A 227 -4.12 -24.78 -13.97
N SER A 228 -4.82 -25.81 -13.48
CA SER A 228 -6.07 -25.66 -12.72
C SER A 228 -5.78 -25.82 -11.23
N GLY A 229 -6.26 -24.89 -10.40
CA GLY A 229 -5.97 -24.88 -8.97
C GLY A 229 -6.08 -23.47 -8.39
N ILE A 230 -5.37 -23.20 -7.30
CA ILE A 230 -5.44 -21.90 -6.61
C ILE A 230 -4.24 -21.05 -6.99
N LEU A 231 -4.54 -19.87 -7.54
CA LEU A 231 -3.59 -18.81 -7.84
C LEU A 231 -3.64 -17.77 -6.71
N GLN A 232 -2.48 -17.42 -6.18
CA GLN A 232 -2.30 -16.27 -5.31
C GLN A 232 -1.72 -15.11 -6.12
N VAL A 233 -2.35 -13.96 -6.02
CA VAL A 233 -1.92 -12.68 -6.58
C VAL A 233 -1.44 -11.82 -5.42
N ASN A 234 -0.18 -11.41 -5.46
CA ASN A 234 0.40 -10.55 -4.45
C ASN A 234 0.79 -9.23 -5.09
N VAL A 235 0.42 -8.12 -4.45
CA VAL A 235 0.66 -6.79 -4.97
C VAL A 235 1.20 -5.96 -3.83
N ASN A 236 2.39 -5.40 -4.02
CA ASN A 236 2.93 -4.41 -3.10
C ASN A 236 2.84 -3.04 -3.75
N SER A 237 2.12 -2.10 -3.14
CA SER A 237 1.85 -0.77 -3.71
C SER A 237 2.28 0.34 -2.76
N GLN A 238 2.81 1.42 -3.32
CA GLN A 238 3.12 2.66 -2.58
C GLN A 238 1.96 3.65 -2.54
N TYR A 239 0.80 3.25 -3.06
CA TYR A 239 -0.39 4.05 -3.22
C TYR A 239 -1.61 3.18 -2.93
N ASN A 240 -2.73 3.82 -2.69
CA ASN A 240 -4.00 3.15 -2.45
C ASN A 240 -4.55 2.59 -3.77
N ASP A 241 -4.62 1.26 -3.86
CA ASP A 241 -4.99 0.56 -5.09
C ASP A 241 -6.15 -0.40 -4.91
N GLY A 242 -6.88 -0.62 -5.99
CA GLY A 242 -7.90 -1.66 -6.09
C GLY A 242 -7.47 -2.69 -7.12
N LEU A 243 -7.55 -3.97 -6.75
CA LEU A 243 -7.26 -5.09 -7.63
C LEU A 243 -8.58 -5.66 -8.17
N PHE A 244 -8.72 -5.68 -9.50
CA PHE A 244 -9.88 -6.26 -10.18
C PHE A 244 -9.43 -7.39 -11.10
N ILE A 245 -10.05 -8.56 -10.96
CA ILE A 245 -9.67 -9.75 -11.71
C ILE A 245 -10.80 -10.16 -12.65
N TYR A 246 -10.44 -10.35 -13.92
CA TYR A 246 -11.38 -10.72 -14.98
C TYR A 246 -10.89 -11.96 -15.74
N THR A 247 -11.80 -12.59 -16.48
CA THR A 247 -11.49 -13.62 -17.48
C THR A 247 -12.30 -13.37 -18.76
N GLY A 248 -12.05 -14.16 -19.81
CA GLY A 248 -12.63 -13.95 -21.15
C GLY A 248 -11.87 -12.92 -21.97
N PRO A 249 -12.27 -12.65 -23.23
CA PRO A 249 -11.54 -11.74 -24.10
C PRO A 249 -11.73 -10.28 -23.63
N CYS A 250 -10.74 -9.42 -23.87
CA CYS A 250 -10.75 -8.01 -23.43
C CYS A 250 -11.98 -7.20 -23.91
N ASN A 251 -12.62 -7.58 -25.02
CA ASN A 251 -13.86 -6.96 -25.50
C ASN A 251 -15.15 -7.52 -24.86
N ALA A 252 -15.07 -8.55 -24.02
CA ALA A 252 -16.17 -9.17 -23.30
C ALA A 252 -15.69 -9.78 -21.98
N LEU A 253 -15.06 -8.95 -21.13
CA LEU A 253 -14.54 -9.36 -19.83
C LEU A 253 -15.67 -9.84 -18.91
N THR A 254 -15.42 -10.95 -18.23
CA THR A 254 -16.26 -11.48 -17.15
C THR A 254 -15.54 -11.25 -15.83
N ASN A 255 -16.21 -10.60 -14.87
CA ASN A 255 -15.66 -10.38 -13.53
C ASN A 255 -15.47 -11.72 -12.82
N VAL A 256 -14.29 -11.92 -12.21
CA VAL A 256 -13.98 -13.07 -11.36
C VAL A 256 -14.08 -12.67 -9.88
N THR A 257 -13.33 -11.65 -9.49
CA THR A 257 -13.33 -11.08 -8.13
C THR A 257 -12.66 -9.70 -8.15
N CYS A 258 -12.71 -8.99 -7.03
CA CYS A 258 -11.94 -7.77 -6.80
C CYS A 258 -11.63 -7.59 -5.30
N SER A 259 -10.67 -6.72 -5.00
CA SER A 259 -10.21 -6.42 -3.64
C SER A 259 -9.84 -4.95 -3.47
N ASP A 260 -10.15 -4.45 -2.27
CA ASP A 260 -9.82 -3.14 -1.69
C ASP A 260 -9.59 -3.38 -0.19
N LYS A 261 -8.76 -4.39 0.14
CA LYS A 261 -8.49 -4.80 1.53
C LYS A 261 -7.52 -3.84 2.19
N ASP A 262 -6.55 -3.34 1.45
CA ASP A 262 -5.63 -2.30 1.89
C ASP A 262 -6.22 -0.90 1.61
N GLU A 263 -7.45 -0.70 2.07
CA GLU A 263 -8.30 0.46 1.75
C GLU A 263 -7.64 1.82 2.04
N TYR A 264 -6.66 1.85 2.94
CA TYR A 264 -5.98 3.06 3.37
C TYR A 264 -4.53 3.15 2.88
N GLY A 265 -4.07 2.12 2.16
CA GLY A 265 -2.85 2.07 1.38
C GLY A 265 -1.58 2.06 2.22
N PHE A 266 -0.97 0.89 2.41
CA PHE A 266 0.37 0.73 3.00
C PHE A 266 1.16 -0.49 2.51
N GLN A 267 0.50 -1.53 1.99
CA GLN A 267 1.12 -2.80 1.62
C GLN A 267 0.66 -3.37 0.28
N GLY A 268 -0.40 -2.82 -0.33
CA GLY A 268 -1.01 -3.28 -1.59
C GLY A 268 -1.98 -4.45 -1.41
N GLU A 269 -2.59 -4.86 -2.53
CA GLU A 269 -3.66 -5.86 -2.55
C GLU A 269 -3.18 -7.33 -2.63
N HIS A 270 -3.90 -8.22 -1.96
CA HIS A 270 -3.64 -9.66 -1.99
C HIS A 270 -4.92 -10.45 -2.22
N GLU A 271 -4.91 -11.29 -3.26
CA GLU A 271 -6.08 -12.07 -3.65
C GLU A 271 -5.74 -13.52 -3.99
N GLU A 272 -6.69 -14.40 -3.72
CA GLU A 272 -6.59 -15.83 -4.01
C GLU A 272 -7.82 -16.26 -4.80
N LEU A 273 -7.60 -16.94 -5.92
CA LEU A 273 -8.68 -17.37 -6.81
C LEU A 273 -8.43 -18.76 -7.38
N THR A 274 -9.53 -19.45 -7.71
CA THR A 274 -9.44 -20.68 -8.50
C THR A 274 -9.27 -20.32 -9.97
N VAL A 275 -8.23 -20.86 -10.59
CA VAL A 275 -7.95 -20.73 -12.02
C VAL A 275 -8.14 -22.07 -12.74
N GLU A 276 -8.46 -22.01 -14.03
CA GLU A 276 -8.56 -23.18 -14.91
C GLU A 276 -7.50 -23.11 -16.01
N ALA A 277 -6.78 -24.21 -16.24
CA ALA A 277 -5.80 -24.32 -17.30
C ALA A 277 -6.40 -23.99 -18.67
N GLY A 278 -5.69 -23.19 -19.46
CA GLY A 278 -6.11 -22.73 -20.79
C GLY A 278 -6.98 -21.47 -20.79
N LYS A 279 -7.37 -20.93 -19.62
CA LYS A 279 -8.04 -19.63 -19.53
C LYS A 279 -7.05 -18.48 -19.37
N THR A 280 -7.39 -17.34 -19.94
CA THR A 280 -6.69 -16.07 -19.70
C THR A 280 -7.38 -15.30 -18.57
N TYR A 281 -6.57 -14.79 -17.66
CA TYR A 281 -6.97 -13.91 -16.56
C TYR A 281 -6.34 -12.54 -16.73
N TYR A 282 -7.11 -11.49 -16.50
CA TYR A 282 -6.66 -10.10 -16.54
C TYR A 282 -6.71 -9.50 -15.14
N PHE A 283 -5.63 -8.85 -14.74
CA PHE A 283 -5.53 -8.11 -13.48
C PHE A 283 -5.50 -6.62 -13.82
N ARG A 284 -6.54 -5.91 -13.41
CA ARG A 284 -6.64 -4.46 -13.55
C ARG A 284 -6.35 -3.83 -12.19
N PHE A 285 -5.38 -2.92 -12.17
CA PHE A 285 -5.16 -2.03 -11.04
C PHE A 285 -5.72 -0.66 -11.32
N ALA A 286 -6.35 -0.08 -10.32
CA ALA A 286 -6.80 1.30 -10.33
C ALA A 286 -6.40 1.97 -9.02
N LYS A 287 -6.17 3.29 -9.05
CA LYS A 287 -5.85 4.05 -7.85
C LYS A 287 -7.11 4.58 -7.19
N LYS A 288 -7.17 4.57 -5.87
CA LYS A 288 -8.22 5.27 -5.14
C LYS A 288 -7.90 6.76 -5.11
N ILE A 289 -8.92 7.59 -5.30
CA ILE A 289 -8.76 9.06 -5.33
C ILE A 289 -9.55 9.73 -4.20
N ASN A 290 -9.10 10.92 -3.80
CA ASN A 290 -9.72 11.70 -2.71
C ASN A 290 -9.85 10.91 -1.41
N HIS A 291 -8.90 10.02 -1.16
CA HIS A 291 -8.86 9.14 0.01
C HIS A 291 -7.54 9.25 0.76
N TYR A 292 -7.41 8.53 1.86
CA TYR A 292 -6.14 8.44 2.60
C TYR A 292 -5.08 7.69 1.77
N GLY A 293 -3.81 8.03 2.03
CA GLY A 293 -2.66 7.46 1.33
C GLY A 293 -2.21 8.30 0.13
N PHE A 294 -1.17 7.83 -0.55
CA PHE A 294 -0.77 8.40 -1.84
C PHE A 294 -1.70 7.90 -2.94
N GLU A 295 -2.03 8.76 -3.90
CA GLU A 295 -2.85 8.39 -5.06
C GLU A 295 -2.00 7.83 -6.21
N ASN A 296 -0.69 8.03 -6.20
CA ASN A 296 0.19 7.62 -7.28
C ASN A 296 1.49 7.06 -6.70
N GLY A 297 2.09 6.13 -7.41
CA GLY A 297 3.35 5.52 -7.01
C GLY A 297 3.67 4.29 -7.82
N PHE A 298 4.71 3.57 -7.38
CA PHE A 298 5.06 2.28 -7.93
C PHE A 298 4.32 1.17 -7.20
N HIS A 299 4.16 0.05 -7.90
CA HIS A 299 3.70 -1.20 -7.35
C HIS A 299 4.49 -2.37 -7.94
N CYS A 300 4.35 -3.54 -7.34
CA CYS A 300 4.97 -4.78 -7.80
C CYS A 300 3.99 -5.94 -7.65
N ILE A 301 3.59 -6.56 -8.77
CA ILE A 301 2.67 -7.69 -8.80
C ILE A 301 3.42 -9.00 -9.06
N SER A 302 3.14 -10.06 -8.28
CA SER A 302 3.59 -11.42 -8.54
C SER A 302 2.46 -12.43 -8.46
N LEU A 303 2.67 -13.57 -9.09
CA LEU A 303 1.75 -14.70 -9.13
C LEU A 303 2.42 -15.92 -8.51
N LYS A 304 1.70 -16.61 -7.63
CA LYS A 304 2.18 -17.82 -6.98
C LYS A 304 1.13 -18.92 -7.03
N LYS A 305 1.54 -20.14 -7.33
CA LYS A 305 0.66 -21.30 -7.16
C LYS A 305 0.66 -21.73 -5.70
N ILE A 306 -0.54 -21.90 -5.14
CA ILE A 306 -0.72 -22.41 -3.77
C ILE A 306 -1.62 -23.65 -3.77
N ASN A 307 -1.49 -24.48 -2.73
CA ASN A 307 -2.18 -25.77 -2.65
C ASN A 307 -3.54 -25.69 -1.95
N GLN A 308 -3.77 -24.64 -1.17
CA GLN A 308 -5.00 -24.39 -0.43
C GLN A 308 -5.14 -22.89 -0.21
N PHE A 309 -6.37 -22.41 -0.05
CA PHE A 309 -6.63 -21.02 0.33
C PHE A 309 -6.03 -20.73 1.71
N THR A 310 -5.57 -19.51 1.88
CA THR A 310 -5.12 -19.01 3.18
C THR A 310 -6.28 -19.10 4.18
N ALA A 311 -6.03 -19.82 5.27
CA ALA A 311 -7.04 -20.04 6.30
C ALA A 311 -7.29 -18.74 7.06
N LYS A 312 -8.57 -18.43 7.26
CA LYS A 312 -9.00 -17.38 8.18
C LYS A 312 -8.98 -17.89 9.62
N PRO A 313 -8.94 -16.99 10.61
CA PRO A 313 -9.08 -17.38 12.00
C PRO A 313 -10.41 -18.11 12.23
N ILE A 314 -10.44 -19.14 13.09
CA ILE A 314 -11.65 -19.95 13.33
C ILE A 314 -12.84 -19.08 13.82
N HIS A 315 -12.51 -18.01 14.53
CA HIS A 315 -13.42 -17.09 15.21
C HIS A 315 -13.59 -15.77 14.43
N ASP A 316 -13.32 -15.81 13.12
CA ASP A 316 -13.64 -14.76 12.13
C ASP A 316 -15.15 -14.52 12.01
N LEU A 317 -15.97 -15.51 12.36
CA LEU A 317 -17.42 -15.40 12.38
C LEU A 317 -17.94 -15.45 13.81
N CYS A 318 -18.89 -14.59 14.14
CA CYS A 318 -19.58 -14.53 15.42
C CYS A 318 -20.20 -15.88 15.79
N ASP A 319 -20.76 -16.60 14.82
CA ASP A 319 -21.33 -17.93 15.06
C ASP A 319 -20.26 -18.96 15.52
N ASN A 320 -18.99 -18.73 15.17
CA ASN A 320 -17.83 -19.55 15.54
C ASN A 320 -16.94 -18.87 16.61
N ARG A 321 -17.48 -17.90 17.36
CA ARG A 321 -16.75 -17.16 18.40
C ARG A 321 -16.02 -18.08 19.39
N THR A 322 -14.90 -17.60 19.91
CA THR A 322 -14.19 -18.27 20.98
C THR A 322 -14.85 -17.97 22.34
N VAL A 323 -15.25 -19.02 23.08
CA VAL A 323 -15.84 -18.85 24.41
C VAL A 323 -14.73 -18.66 25.45
N LEU A 324 -14.79 -17.55 26.18
CA LEU A 324 -13.91 -17.18 27.29
C LEU A 324 -14.53 -17.61 28.63
N THR A 325 -13.67 -18.03 29.55
CA THR A 325 -14.02 -18.23 30.95
C THR A 325 -13.76 -16.95 31.72
N VAL A 326 -14.74 -16.44 32.46
CA VAL A 326 -14.56 -15.30 33.37
C VAL A 326 -13.51 -15.63 34.43
N ASN A 327 -12.56 -14.71 34.65
CA ASN A 327 -11.36 -14.90 35.47
C ASN A 327 -10.41 -16.00 34.94
N GLY A 328 -10.58 -16.41 33.68
CA GLY A 328 -9.73 -17.38 33.01
C GLY A 328 -8.38 -16.81 32.57
N THR A 329 -7.58 -17.69 31.97
CA THR A 329 -6.35 -17.29 31.28
C THR A 329 -6.67 -16.59 29.97
N CYS A 330 -5.68 -15.90 29.44
CA CYS A 330 -5.80 -15.25 28.14
C CYS A 330 -6.11 -16.23 27.01
N ALA A 331 -7.04 -15.85 26.12
CA ALA A 331 -7.24 -16.46 24.81
C ALA A 331 -6.28 -15.82 23.81
N SER A 332 -5.13 -16.46 23.60
CA SER A 332 -4.12 -16.03 22.63
C SER A 332 -4.46 -16.53 21.22
N THR A 333 -4.52 -15.62 20.26
CA THR A 333 -4.90 -15.88 18.87
C THR A 333 -4.44 -14.75 17.93
N SER A 334 -4.97 -14.67 16.72
CA SER A 334 -4.72 -13.61 15.75
C SER A 334 -5.97 -13.35 14.90
N ASN A 335 -6.13 -12.12 14.41
CA ASN A 335 -7.13 -11.74 13.41
C ASN A 335 -6.57 -11.71 11.98
N LYS A 336 -5.39 -12.29 11.72
CA LYS A 336 -4.77 -12.28 10.40
C LYS A 336 -5.66 -12.96 9.34
N ASN A 337 -5.92 -12.29 8.23
CA ASN A 337 -6.84 -12.67 7.15
C ASN A 337 -8.33 -12.73 7.57
N ALA A 338 -8.70 -12.18 8.73
CA ALA A 338 -10.10 -12.05 9.10
C ALA A 338 -10.82 -11.08 8.15
N LEU A 339 -12.10 -11.32 7.90
CA LEU A 339 -12.98 -10.37 7.23
C LEU A 339 -13.56 -9.39 8.26
N MET A 340 -14.51 -8.57 7.82
CA MET A 340 -15.31 -7.74 8.72
C MET A 340 -16.77 -8.18 8.59
N GLU A 341 -17.39 -8.65 9.66
CA GLU A 341 -18.85 -8.82 9.67
C GLU A 341 -19.57 -7.46 9.66
N ASN A 342 -20.82 -7.42 9.20
CA ASN A 342 -21.58 -6.17 9.00
C ASN A 342 -21.92 -5.42 10.31
N ASN A 343 -21.48 -5.92 11.46
CA ASN A 343 -21.63 -5.33 12.78
C ASN A 343 -20.45 -4.37 13.05
N LEU A 344 -20.48 -3.20 12.41
CA LEU A 344 -19.43 -2.19 12.63
C LEU A 344 -19.54 -1.58 14.05
N PRO A 345 -18.42 -1.42 14.78
CA PRO A 345 -18.37 -0.66 16.04
C PRO A 345 -18.93 0.76 15.90
N SER A 346 -19.77 1.22 16.83
CA SER A 346 -20.36 2.56 16.73
C SER A 346 -19.34 3.70 16.84
N LEU A 347 -18.24 3.49 17.57
CA LEU A 347 -17.16 4.47 17.70
C LEU A 347 -16.20 4.47 16.51
N ASN A 348 -16.17 3.40 15.70
CA ASN A 348 -15.31 3.33 14.53
C ASN A 348 -15.94 2.51 13.39
N LEU A 349 -16.62 3.22 12.49
CA LEU A 349 -17.23 2.62 11.28
C LEU A 349 -16.19 2.18 10.23
N LYS A 350 -14.89 2.44 10.45
CA LYS A 350 -13.82 2.05 9.55
C LYS A 350 -13.15 0.74 9.95
N SER A 351 -13.52 0.16 11.09
CA SER A 351 -12.96 -1.10 11.58
C SER A 351 -12.96 -2.23 10.53
N LYS A 352 -11.96 -3.09 10.62
CA LYS A 352 -11.74 -4.27 9.74
C LYS A 352 -11.18 -5.45 10.52
N ALA A 353 -11.11 -6.61 9.87
CA ALA A 353 -10.48 -7.83 10.39
C ALA A 353 -11.00 -8.19 11.78
N ASP A 354 -12.31 -8.35 11.92
CA ASP A 354 -12.92 -8.65 13.21
C ASP A 354 -12.78 -10.10 13.60
N VAL A 355 -12.64 -10.31 14.91
CA VAL A 355 -12.71 -11.64 15.50
C VAL A 355 -13.60 -11.61 16.73
N TRP A 356 -14.28 -12.73 16.95
CA TRP A 356 -15.38 -12.81 17.87
C TRP A 356 -15.10 -13.73 19.06
N TYR A 357 -15.55 -13.29 20.22
CA TYR A 357 -15.52 -14.02 21.46
C TYR A 357 -16.87 -13.95 22.16
N SER A 358 -17.08 -14.81 23.14
CA SER A 358 -18.15 -14.60 24.12
C SER A 358 -17.72 -14.99 25.51
N PHE A 359 -18.49 -14.53 26.50
CA PHE A 359 -18.42 -15.07 27.85
C PHE A 359 -19.81 -15.04 28.49
N THR A 360 -20.04 -15.92 29.46
CA THR A 360 -21.22 -15.87 30.30
C THR A 360 -20.88 -15.16 31.59
N ALA A 361 -21.58 -14.08 31.92
CA ALA A 361 -21.37 -13.37 33.17
C ALA A 361 -21.68 -14.27 34.37
N VAL A 362 -20.80 -14.29 35.38
CA VAL A 362 -20.91 -15.18 36.54
C VAL A 362 -21.41 -14.48 37.80
N SER A 363 -21.36 -13.14 37.83
CA SER A 363 -21.92 -12.31 38.90
C SER A 363 -22.38 -10.95 38.35
N THR A 364 -22.90 -10.10 39.24
CA THR A 364 -23.27 -8.70 38.95
C THR A 364 -22.09 -7.74 39.09
N LYS A 365 -20.88 -8.23 39.42
CA LYS A 365 -19.69 -7.38 39.50
C LYS A 365 -19.32 -6.89 38.10
N PRO A 366 -18.74 -5.68 37.96
CA PRO A 366 -18.24 -5.22 36.67
C PRO A 366 -17.26 -6.23 36.07
N HIS A 367 -17.40 -6.48 34.76
CA HIS A 367 -16.47 -7.34 34.01
C HIS A 367 -15.57 -6.44 33.16
N GLU A 368 -14.27 -6.45 33.45
CA GLU A 368 -13.24 -5.81 32.64
C GLU A 368 -12.80 -6.78 31.55
N ILE A 369 -12.89 -6.33 30.31
CA ILE A 369 -12.40 -7.01 29.12
C ILE A 369 -11.10 -6.32 28.73
N THR A 370 -10.01 -7.06 28.69
CA THR A 370 -8.67 -6.50 28.41
C THR A 370 -8.07 -7.21 27.20
N THR A 371 -7.63 -6.43 26.23
CA THR A 371 -6.85 -6.83 25.06
C THR A 371 -5.37 -6.49 25.26
N ASN A 372 -4.51 -7.38 24.81
CA ASN A 372 -3.10 -7.11 24.58
C ASN A 372 -2.77 -7.52 23.14
N THR A 373 -2.68 -6.52 22.28
CA THR A 373 -2.51 -6.62 20.83
C THR A 373 -1.19 -6.00 20.40
N ASP A 374 -0.64 -6.44 19.27
CA ASP A 374 0.48 -5.79 18.59
C ASP A 374 0.03 -4.86 17.45
N PHE A 375 -1.27 -4.53 17.42
CA PHE A 375 -1.92 -3.64 16.47
C PHE A 375 -2.96 -2.77 17.20
N ALA A 376 -3.41 -1.68 16.55
CA ALA A 376 -4.41 -0.80 17.15
C ALA A 376 -5.81 -1.39 16.96
N GLU A 377 -6.54 -1.60 18.05
CA GLU A 377 -7.82 -2.30 18.06
C GLU A 377 -9.00 -1.47 18.58
N VAL A 378 -10.20 -1.87 18.19
CA VAL A 378 -11.49 -1.43 18.73
C VAL A 378 -12.13 -2.64 19.40
N ILE A 379 -12.60 -2.45 20.63
CA ILE A 379 -13.30 -3.47 21.42
C ILE A 379 -14.78 -3.09 21.50
N SER A 380 -15.65 -3.90 20.90
CA SER A 380 -17.09 -3.72 21.00
C SER A 380 -17.75 -4.91 21.69
N VAL A 381 -18.72 -4.63 22.55
CA VAL A 381 -19.42 -5.62 23.34
C VAL A 381 -20.90 -5.57 23.03
N TYR A 382 -21.49 -6.74 22.82
CA TYR A 382 -22.86 -6.90 22.37
C TYR A 382 -23.64 -7.87 23.27
N LYS A 383 -24.96 -7.74 23.23
CA LYS A 383 -25.93 -8.73 23.71
C LYS A 383 -26.84 -9.19 22.58
N GLY A 384 -27.51 -10.32 22.76
CA GLY A 384 -28.45 -10.87 21.78
C GLY A 384 -27.93 -12.16 21.15
N THR A 385 -27.99 -12.25 19.83
CA THR A 385 -27.50 -13.37 19.02
C THR A 385 -26.75 -12.80 17.81
N CYS A 386 -25.83 -13.54 17.18
CA CYS A 386 -25.06 -13.05 16.03
C CYS A 386 -25.91 -12.41 14.91
N GLY A 387 -27.10 -12.97 14.61
CA GLY A 387 -28.03 -12.39 13.64
C GLY A 387 -28.83 -11.15 14.10
N SER A 388 -28.70 -10.72 15.36
CA SER A 388 -29.42 -9.59 15.97
C SER A 388 -28.68 -9.05 17.19
N LEU A 389 -27.41 -8.67 17.02
CA LEU A 389 -26.59 -8.10 18.07
C LEU A 389 -27.00 -6.66 18.38
N LEU A 390 -27.03 -6.32 19.67
CA LEU A 390 -27.17 -4.96 20.16
C LEU A 390 -25.90 -4.57 20.91
N GLU A 391 -25.18 -3.58 20.38
CA GLU A 391 -23.98 -3.03 21.02
C GLU A 391 -24.37 -2.35 22.33
N ILE A 392 -23.62 -2.64 23.39
CA ILE A 392 -23.85 -2.08 24.73
C ILE A 392 -22.64 -1.32 25.26
N GLN A 393 -21.47 -1.53 24.66
CA GLN A 393 -20.22 -0.88 25.02
C GLN A 393 -19.28 -0.92 23.81
N SER A 394 -18.53 0.14 23.59
CA SER A 394 -17.48 0.22 22.57
C SER A 394 -16.31 1.03 23.15
N GLU A 395 -15.08 0.67 22.78
CA GLU A 395 -13.83 1.35 23.15
C GLU A 395 -12.92 1.36 21.92
N ASP A 396 -12.55 2.54 21.45
CA ASP A 396 -11.77 2.73 20.22
C ASP A 396 -10.32 3.17 20.48
N LEU A 397 -9.94 3.39 21.75
CA LEU A 397 -8.55 3.60 22.17
C LEU A 397 -7.86 2.29 22.62
N GLY A 398 -8.55 1.15 22.49
CA GLY A 398 -8.03 -0.19 22.76
C GLY A 398 -7.74 -0.47 24.24
N ASN A 399 -6.89 -1.46 24.49
CA ASN A 399 -6.43 -1.95 25.80
C ASN A 399 -7.52 -2.59 26.67
N LYS A 400 -8.59 -1.87 27.02
CA LYS A 400 -9.64 -2.42 27.88
C LYS A 400 -10.96 -1.69 27.81
N THR A 401 -12.03 -2.43 28.06
CA THR A 401 -13.37 -1.88 28.26
C THR A 401 -14.08 -2.59 29.41
N ILE A 402 -15.09 -1.97 30.02
CA ILE A 402 -15.77 -2.49 31.21
C ILE A 402 -17.28 -2.54 30.98
N ILE A 403 -17.89 -3.69 31.27
CA ILE A 403 -19.34 -3.79 31.44
C ILE A 403 -19.64 -3.60 32.93
N LYS A 404 -20.33 -2.52 33.30
CA LYS A 404 -20.61 -2.17 34.71
C LYS A 404 -21.68 -3.04 35.36
N ASP A 405 -22.78 -3.31 34.64
CA ASP A 405 -23.96 -3.99 35.16
C ASP A 405 -24.28 -5.29 34.39
N PRO A 406 -23.41 -6.32 34.45
CA PRO A 406 -23.67 -7.58 33.77
C PRO A 406 -24.74 -8.39 34.49
N ILE A 407 -25.52 -9.16 33.73
CA ILE A 407 -26.59 -10.03 34.26
C ILE A 407 -26.04 -11.46 34.38
N PRO A 408 -25.96 -12.05 35.58
CA PRO A 408 -25.49 -13.42 35.76
C PRO A 408 -26.23 -14.42 34.88
N GLY A 409 -25.50 -15.34 34.26
CA GLY A 409 -26.03 -16.35 33.34
C GLY A 409 -26.40 -15.82 31.96
N LYS A 410 -26.18 -14.54 31.65
CA LYS A 410 -26.32 -14.00 30.30
C LYS A 410 -24.98 -14.04 29.57
N GLU A 411 -25.06 -14.41 28.29
CA GLU A 411 -23.94 -14.38 27.37
C GLU A 411 -23.78 -12.97 26.76
N TYR A 412 -22.52 -12.53 26.68
CA TYR A 412 -22.10 -11.32 26.03
C TYR A 412 -21.09 -11.67 24.93
N PHE A 413 -21.18 -10.97 23.81
CA PHE A 413 -20.31 -11.15 22.65
C PHE A 413 -19.29 -10.02 22.64
N VAL A 414 -18.03 -10.33 22.35
CA VAL A 414 -16.95 -9.35 22.26
C VAL A 414 -16.38 -9.44 20.85
N GLN A 415 -16.41 -8.33 20.14
CA GLN A 415 -15.75 -8.15 18.85
C GLN A 415 -14.44 -7.39 19.10
N VAL A 416 -13.34 -7.90 18.57
CA VAL A 416 -12.05 -7.20 18.52
C VAL A 416 -11.74 -6.98 17.04
N SER A 417 -11.61 -5.72 16.62
CA SER A 417 -11.36 -5.34 15.23
C SER A 417 -10.20 -4.36 15.12
N GLY A 418 -9.53 -4.28 13.98
CA GLY A 418 -8.46 -3.31 13.72
C GLY A 418 -9.00 -1.90 13.53
N TYR A 419 -8.30 -0.89 14.06
CA TYR A 419 -8.75 0.51 14.06
C TYR A 419 -8.62 1.19 12.69
N PHE A 420 -7.40 1.22 12.10
CA PHE A 420 -7.17 1.92 10.81
C PHE A 420 -5.82 1.58 10.12
N ALA A 421 -4.67 1.75 10.78
CA ALA A 421 -3.35 1.73 10.09
C ALA A 421 -2.68 0.36 10.10
N THR A 422 -2.63 -0.29 11.26
CA THR A 422 -2.27 -1.71 11.41
C THR A 422 -3.53 -2.40 11.91
N ILE A 423 -4.18 -3.15 11.03
CA ILE A 423 -5.50 -3.73 11.30
C ILE A 423 -5.45 -5.20 11.72
N GLU A 424 -4.30 -5.86 11.52
CA GLU A 424 -4.11 -7.27 11.82
C GLU A 424 -2.88 -7.50 12.71
N GLY A 425 -2.96 -8.54 13.55
CA GLY A 425 -1.86 -8.96 14.39
C GLY A 425 -2.25 -10.06 15.38
N ASN A 426 -1.45 -10.21 16.43
CA ASN A 426 -1.69 -11.14 17.52
C ASN A 426 -2.57 -10.49 18.58
N ILE A 427 -3.44 -11.30 19.19
CA ILE A 427 -4.40 -10.87 20.21
C ILE A 427 -4.25 -11.76 21.43
N CYS A 428 -4.26 -11.14 22.60
CA CYS A 428 -4.44 -11.82 23.87
C CYS A 428 -5.62 -11.16 24.61
N LEU A 429 -6.77 -11.84 24.64
CA LEU A 429 -8.00 -11.31 25.25
C LEU A 429 -8.28 -12.01 26.60
N THR A 430 -8.66 -11.23 27.60
CA THR A 430 -9.14 -11.72 28.90
C THR A 430 -10.43 -11.03 29.31
N VAL A 431 -11.23 -11.72 30.13
CA VAL A 431 -12.35 -11.12 30.86
C VAL A 431 -12.20 -11.44 32.35
N LYS A 432 -12.18 -10.42 33.18
CA LYS A 432 -12.01 -10.53 34.64
C LYS A 432 -13.10 -9.79 35.36
N GLU A 433 -13.61 -10.39 36.43
CA GLU A 433 -14.43 -9.65 37.38
C GLU A 433 -13.54 -8.67 38.13
N GLN A 434 -13.97 -7.41 38.15
CA GLN A 434 -13.33 -6.43 39.00
C GLN A 434 -13.69 -6.74 40.45
N VAL A 435 -12.67 -7.05 41.23
CA VAL A 435 -12.78 -7.35 42.66
C VAL A 435 -12.68 -6.06 43.49
N ASN A 436 -12.16 -4.99 42.89
CA ASN A 436 -11.97 -3.70 43.55
C ASN A 436 -13.28 -2.92 43.58
N THR A 437 -13.68 -2.53 44.79
CA THR A 437 -14.81 -1.63 45.01
C THR A 437 -14.44 -0.22 44.59
N VAL A 438 -15.37 0.50 43.98
CA VAL A 438 -15.27 1.95 43.78
C VAL A 438 -14.84 2.61 45.09
N PRO A 439 -13.82 3.49 45.08
CA PRO A 439 -13.38 4.21 46.28
C PRO A 439 -14.55 4.92 46.95
N ALA A 440 -14.59 4.85 48.28
CA ALA A 440 -15.68 5.48 49.04
C ALA A 440 -15.78 7.00 48.80
N ASN A 441 -14.69 7.62 48.36
CA ASN A 441 -14.56 9.05 48.06
C ASN A 441 -14.71 9.42 46.58
N ASP A 442 -15.22 8.51 45.75
CA ASP A 442 -15.43 8.75 44.31
C ASP A 442 -16.44 9.88 44.06
N GLU A 443 -17.49 9.98 44.88
CA GLU A 443 -18.47 11.06 44.82
C GLU A 443 -18.05 12.25 45.69
N CYS A 444 -18.18 13.46 45.14
CA CYS A 444 -17.76 14.70 45.83
C CYS A 444 -18.33 14.87 47.25
N PRO A 445 -19.61 14.56 47.53
CA PRO A 445 -20.15 14.60 48.90
C PRO A 445 -19.50 13.61 49.88
N LEU A 446 -18.83 12.57 49.37
CA LEU A 446 -18.14 11.54 50.13
C LEU A 446 -16.62 11.74 50.18
N SER A 447 -16.13 12.92 49.77
CA SER A 447 -14.71 13.23 49.72
C SER A 447 -14.03 12.95 51.08
N SER A 448 -12.90 12.24 51.05
CA SER A 448 -12.08 12.04 52.24
C SER A 448 -11.37 13.33 52.63
N ALA A 449 -11.53 13.75 53.90
CA ALA A 449 -10.80 14.88 54.44
C ALA A 449 -9.33 14.54 54.63
N LEU A 450 -8.44 15.37 54.08
CA LEU A 450 -7.00 15.26 54.29
C LEU A 450 -6.57 16.18 55.44
N ASN A 451 -5.72 15.67 56.34
CA ASN A 451 -5.15 16.44 57.44
C ASN A 451 -3.72 16.86 57.12
N LEU A 452 -3.35 18.06 57.55
CA LEU A 452 -1.98 18.55 57.38
C LEU A 452 -1.00 17.75 58.25
N ASN A 453 0.20 17.50 57.73
CA ASN A 453 1.31 16.82 58.42
C ASN A 453 1.04 15.38 58.86
N THR A 454 0.09 14.68 58.21
CA THR A 454 -0.13 13.24 58.43
C THR A 454 0.53 12.40 57.34
N THR A 455 0.65 11.09 57.60
CA THR A 455 1.12 10.11 56.62
C THR A 455 0.22 10.08 55.38
N CYS A 456 0.80 9.72 54.22
CA CYS A 456 0.05 9.58 52.97
C CYS A 456 -1.09 8.56 53.13
N GLN A 457 -2.29 8.94 52.68
CA GLN A 457 -3.41 8.01 52.54
C GLN A 457 -3.38 7.44 51.12
N GLU A 458 -2.96 6.19 51.00
CA GLU A 458 -3.02 5.47 49.74
C GLU A 458 -4.46 4.99 49.49
N ILE A 459 -5.00 5.34 48.33
CA ILE A 459 -6.29 4.85 47.86
C ILE A 459 -6.10 4.24 46.48
N ASP A 460 -6.83 3.16 46.23
CA ASP A 460 -6.83 2.49 44.94
C ASP A 460 -7.71 3.26 43.94
N PHE A 461 -7.15 3.77 42.85
CA PHE A 461 -7.88 4.60 41.87
C PHE A 461 -8.65 3.77 40.83
N PHE A 462 -9.22 2.62 41.20
CA PHE A 462 -9.96 1.76 40.29
C PHE A 462 -11.45 2.08 40.27
N ASN A 463 -12.08 2.06 39.09
CA ASN A 463 -13.54 2.13 38.90
C ASN A 463 -14.24 3.44 39.31
N ASN A 464 -13.47 4.51 39.51
CA ASN A 464 -14.01 5.84 39.77
C ASN A 464 -14.92 6.33 38.63
N ASN A 465 -15.99 7.04 38.97
CA ASN A 465 -16.84 7.73 38.03
C ASN A 465 -16.11 8.94 37.43
N ILE A 466 -16.31 9.17 36.13
CA ILE A 466 -15.88 10.43 35.52
C ILE A 466 -16.72 11.56 36.13
N SER A 467 -16.06 12.50 36.80
CA SER A 467 -16.71 13.67 37.36
C SER A 467 -17.44 14.44 36.26
N THR A 468 -18.73 14.72 36.48
CA THR A 468 -19.54 15.59 35.62
C THR A 468 -19.17 17.08 35.78
N LYS A 469 -18.27 17.40 36.72
CA LYS A 469 -17.74 18.75 36.89
C LYS A 469 -16.60 18.98 35.90
N THR A 470 -16.92 19.62 34.79
CA THR A 470 -15.93 20.14 33.85
C THR A 470 -15.20 21.33 34.47
N PHE A 471 -13.87 21.32 34.44
CA PHE A 471 -13.09 22.52 34.75
C PHE A 471 -13.25 23.53 33.62
N LEU A 472 -13.62 24.78 33.94
CA LEU A 472 -13.38 25.89 33.02
C LEU A 472 -11.87 26.18 33.02
N CYS A 473 -11.11 25.48 32.20
CA CYS A 473 -9.77 25.91 31.85
C CYS A 473 -9.60 25.84 30.33
N CYS A 474 -9.65 27.04 29.74
CA CYS A 474 -9.31 27.42 28.36
C CYS A 474 -10.25 26.98 27.24
N ILE A 475 -10.95 27.99 26.70
CA ILE A 475 -11.47 28.06 25.33
C ILE A 475 -10.28 28.18 24.37
#